data_AF-A0A6S7I415-F1
#
_entry.id   AF-A0A6S7I415-F1
#
_cell.length_a   1.000
_cell.length_b   1.000
_cell.length_c   1.000
_cell.angle_alpha   90.00
_cell.angle_beta   90.00
_cell.angle_gamma   90.00
#
_symmetry.space_group_name_H-M   'P 1'
#
loop_
_entity.id
_entity.type
_entity.pdbx_description
1 polymer ?
#
loop_
_entity_poly.entity_id
_entity_poly.type
_entity_poly.pdbx_seq_one_letter_code
_entity_poly.pdbx_strand_id
1 'polypeptide(L)'
;VYECVTVYDWKGRIFLPPIVVEEPVECDELLKEVHPESGNSQSSRARVLKELCEVVAAKQLEEHAVEALWLAVKDLLQPENPADVRHITLQFLTSLVTGQYGSLKLLRAHFFKVIEAHNVPDDLMHRLLFLKALTLEGKDILFFEEQIGPFLLSLMPSVVFGEKLDTFFPLLRNFIRYNSSYLDEDVVSGLVKQTCQISTTTDKEKEVEQSLAILDAVVRYSSLPSSALYSFLVAVCNTVNVEQFCEPSWRLMRHLLGTHLGHNGVLTMCCILEDSNNWNKFSLLRGAIFFVGMCLWGSKRVTSLLHKPIAVLPSFYKVLSCDNESVICEVTLSMQRLVKKYGMKQHDTAWESILDIASALQEYVERHPSCTSVSENFHVLLSYIEELHEKHEFYGSADKLFAIVAKCTKKRPESSVILLVSHRAQSLHPYCDNWFENIKDLVDRYFKCEERTAIRIKVLDVLCNILGTFSPLYEEEILENSVLPYLDHIAKDRDIAVRIRAVQLLVDVIEGSDSQKVCDVLNIIEKIARCPVDPLKRYVRPSQHGSSKEQPQDEKVLRDIKEAVLGLVRLFK
;
A
#
# COMPACT_ATOMS: atom_id res chain seq x y z
N VAL A 1 24.18 -26.51 26.43
CA VAL A 1 25.41 -25.92 27.00
C VAL A 1 25.19 -25.87 28.50
N TYR A 2 25.65 -26.89 29.22
CA TYR A 2 25.66 -26.86 30.68
C TYR A 2 26.91 -26.07 31.09
N GLU A 3 26.76 -24.99 31.84
CA GLU A 3 27.90 -24.32 32.47
C GLU A 3 28.44 -25.24 33.57
N CYS A 4 29.52 -25.97 33.26
CA CYS A 4 30.36 -26.57 34.29
C CYS A 4 31.12 -25.44 34.98
N VAL A 5 30.67 -25.05 36.17
CA VAL A 5 31.46 -24.20 37.07
C VAL A 5 32.60 -25.05 37.62
N THR A 6 33.79 -24.87 37.05
CA THR A 6 35.03 -25.48 37.55
C THR A 6 35.49 -24.70 38.78
N VAL A 7 35.46 -25.30 39.97
CA VAL A 7 35.99 -24.70 41.21
C VAL A 7 37.42 -25.17 41.42
N TYR A 8 38.35 -24.23 41.56
CA TYR A 8 39.78 -24.49 41.81
C TYR A 8 40.12 -24.26 43.29
N ASP A 9 40.95 -25.14 43.87
CA ASP A 9 41.63 -24.85 45.14
C ASP A 9 42.95 -24.06 44.92
N TRP A 10 43.47 -23.45 45.98
CA TRP A 10 44.73 -22.72 46.05
C TRP A 10 46.01 -23.49 45.64
N LYS A 11 45.91 -24.76 45.28
CA LYS A 11 46.99 -25.63 44.75
C LYS A 11 46.67 -26.21 43.37
N GLY A 12 45.60 -25.78 42.69
CA GLY A 12 45.38 -26.04 41.26
C GLY A 12 44.96 -27.47 40.89
N ARG A 13 44.34 -28.23 41.81
CA ARG A 13 43.73 -29.54 41.47
C ARG A 13 42.25 -29.36 41.10
N ILE A 14 41.83 -29.98 39.99
CA ILE A 14 40.44 -29.97 39.50
C ILE A 14 39.59 -30.89 40.40
N PHE A 15 38.57 -30.36 41.05
CA PHE A 15 37.50 -31.15 41.67
C PHE A 15 36.38 -31.32 40.63
N LEU A 16 36.30 -32.49 40.00
CA LEU A 16 35.05 -32.89 39.35
C LEU A 16 34.12 -33.35 40.48
N PRO A 17 32.92 -32.75 40.64
CA PRO A 17 31.94 -33.32 41.55
C PRO A 17 31.63 -34.76 41.08
N PRO A 18 31.38 -35.71 42.01
CA PRO A 18 30.97 -37.05 41.62
C PRO A 18 29.71 -36.93 40.76
N ILE A 19 29.73 -37.56 39.59
CA ILE A 19 28.51 -37.80 38.81
C ILE A 19 27.68 -38.72 39.68
N VAL A 20 26.68 -38.18 40.36
CA VAL A 20 25.65 -38.97 41.02
C VAL A 20 24.87 -39.63 39.89
N VAL A 21 25.20 -40.90 39.61
CA VAL A 21 24.34 -41.76 38.80
C VAL A 21 23.15 -42.06 39.69
N GLU A 22 22.06 -41.32 39.55
CA GLU A 22 20.79 -41.71 40.18
C GLU A 22 20.42 -43.08 39.61
N GLU A 23 20.20 -44.05 40.51
CA GLU A 23 19.72 -45.37 40.12
C GLU A 23 18.35 -45.24 39.43
N PRO A 24 18.12 -45.96 38.31
CA PRO A 24 16.84 -45.92 37.62
C PRO A 24 15.71 -46.43 38.53
N VAL A 25 14.50 -45.92 38.31
CA VAL A 25 13.34 -46.30 39.13
C VAL A 25 12.85 -47.70 38.74
N GLU A 26 12.93 -48.65 39.67
CA GLU A 26 12.26 -49.96 39.57
C GLU A 26 10.74 -49.76 39.48
N CYS A 27 10.14 -50.11 38.34
CA CYS A 27 8.71 -49.88 38.08
C CYS A 27 7.80 -51.06 38.46
N ASP A 28 8.35 -52.16 38.96
CA ASP A 28 7.64 -53.44 39.10
C ASP A 28 6.46 -53.41 40.08
N GLU A 29 6.57 -52.69 41.19
CA GLU A 29 5.44 -52.55 42.13
C GLU A 29 4.36 -51.61 41.61
N LEU A 30 4.75 -50.57 40.87
CA LEU A 30 3.84 -49.57 40.30
C LEU A 30 3.11 -50.11 39.06
N LEU A 31 3.75 -50.96 38.27
CA LEU A 31 3.15 -51.65 37.13
C LEU A 31 2.00 -52.56 37.57
N LYS A 32 2.09 -53.19 38.75
CA LYS A 32 1.03 -54.06 39.29
C LYS A 32 -0.26 -53.30 39.59
N GLU A 33 -0.19 -52.01 39.92
CA GLU A 33 -1.39 -51.20 40.21
C GLU A 33 -2.04 -50.63 38.94
N VAL A 34 -1.25 -50.43 37.89
CA VAL A 34 -1.65 -49.79 36.64
C VAL A 34 -2.08 -50.81 35.57
N HIS A 35 -1.66 -52.08 35.67
CA HIS A 35 -1.99 -53.11 34.68
C HIS A 35 -3.49 -53.46 34.66
N PRO A 36 -4.09 -53.81 33.50
CA PRO A 36 -5.49 -54.23 33.41
C PRO A 36 -5.84 -55.44 34.28
N GLU A 37 -4.88 -56.35 34.48
CA GLU A 37 -5.05 -57.59 35.26
C GLU A 37 -4.99 -57.38 36.78
N SER A 38 -4.77 -56.14 37.23
CA SER A 38 -4.73 -55.76 38.66
C SER A 38 -6.08 -55.86 39.39
N GLY A 39 -7.18 -55.99 38.65
CA GLY A 39 -8.54 -55.93 39.19
C GLY A 39 -9.00 -54.51 39.56
N ASN A 40 -8.15 -53.49 39.38
CA ASN A 40 -8.47 -52.09 39.66
C ASN A 40 -9.40 -51.50 38.60
N SER A 41 -10.33 -50.64 39.04
CA SER A 41 -11.16 -49.87 38.11
C SER A 41 -10.31 -48.90 37.28
N GLN A 42 -10.80 -48.54 36.10
CA GLN A 42 -10.14 -47.58 35.21
C GLN A 42 -9.86 -46.23 35.91
N SER A 43 -10.79 -45.76 36.76
CA SER A 43 -10.61 -44.53 37.54
C SER A 43 -9.51 -44.66 38.60
N SER A 44 -9.37 -45.82 39.24
CA SER A 44 -8.30 -46.06 40.21
C SER A 44 -6.93 -46.08 39.51
N ARG A 45 -6.84 -46.77 38.37
CA ARG A 45 -5.63 -46.80 37.53
C ARG A 45 -5.23 -45.39 37.07
N ALA A 46 -6.19 -44.58 36.61
CA ALA A 46 -5.94 -43.19 36.23
C ALA A 46 -5.42 -42.34 37.40
N ARG A 47 -5.91 -42.56 38.63
CA ARG A 47 -5.39 -41.84 39.81
C ARG A 47 -3.92 -42.15 40.05
N VAL A 48 -3.52 -43.42 39.96
CA VAL A 48 -2.11 -43.83 40.08
C VAL A 48 -1.28 -43.20 38.96
N LEU A 49 -1.76 -43.21 37.71
CA LEU A 49 -1.07 -42.56 36.59
C LEU A 49 -0.79 -41.08 36.83
N LYS A 50 -1.74 -40.37 37.45
CA LYS A 50 -1.57 -38.96 37.79
C LYS A 50 -0.42 -38.73 38.76
N GLU A 51 -0.26 -39.60 39.75
CA GLU A 51 0.83 -39.55 40.73
C GLU A 51 2.18 -39.90 40.07
N LEU A 52 2.17 -40.79 39.08
CA LEU A 52 3.37 -41.19 38.33
C LEU A 52 3.87 -40.12 37.35
N CYS A 53 3.04 -39.18 36.92
CA CYS A 53 3.42 -38.13 35.96
C CYS A 53 4.70 -37.38 36.35
N GLU A 54 4.86 -37.04 37.63
CA GLU A 54 6.05 -36.31 38.11
C GLU A 54 7.29 -37.22 38.14
N VAL A 55 7.10 -38.49 38.52
CA VAL A 55 8.18 -39.48 38.63
C VAL A 55 8.78 -39.77 37.26
N VAL A 56 7.94 -40.10 36.27
CA VAL A 56 8.41 -40.46 34.91
C VAL A 56 8.97 -39.28 34.14
N ALA A 57 8.62 -38.05 34.53
CA ALA A 57 9.18 -36.82 33.97
C ALA A 57 10.55 -36.47 34.57
N ALA A 58 10.76 -36.75 35.86
CA ALA A 58 11.97 -36.36 36.58
C ALA A 58 13.09 -37.41 36.56
N LYS A 59 12.74 -38.70 36.59
CA LYS A 59 13.71 -39.79 36.76
C LYS A 59 13.85 -40.65 35.51
N GLN A 60 15.04 -41.19 35.27
CA GLN A 60 15.22 -42.19 34.20
C GLN A 60 14.66 -43.55 34.63
N LEU A 61 14.03 -44.23 33.68
CA LEU A 61 13.46 -45.56 33.89
C LEU A 61 14.45 -46.65 33.44
N GLU A 62 14.21 -47.85 33.93
CA GLU A 62 14.96 -49.05 33.53
C GLU A 62 14.74 -49.42 32.06
N GLU A 63 15.61 -50.27 31.52
CA GLU A 63 15.47 -50.77 30.17
C GLU A 63 14.14 -51.52 30.01
N HIS A 64 13.42 -51.26 28.92
CA HIS A 64 12.09 -51.82 28.63
C HIS A 64 10.92 -51.37 29.53
N ALA A 65 11.15 -50.50 30.52
CA ALA A 65 10.09 -50.01 31.40
C ALA A 65 9.04 -49.17 30.65
N VAL A 66 9.44 -48.40 29.64
CA VAL A 66 8.54 -47.56 28.82
C VAL A 66 7.56 -48.44 28.04
N GLU A 67 8.04 -49.54 27.46
CA GLU A 67 7.24 -50.52 26.74
C GLU A 67 6.23 -51.22 27.67
N ALA A 68 6.68 -51.63 28.86
CA ALA A 68 5.82 -52.24 29.87
C ALA A 68 4.72 -51.28 30.32
N LEU A 69 5.08 -50.02 30.63
CA LEU A 69 4.12 -48.97 31.01
C LEU A 69 3.13 -48.69 29.89
N TRP A 70 3.58 -48.59 28.63
CA TRP A 70 2.68 -48.42 27.49
C TRP A 70 1.67 -49.57 27.37
N LEU A 71 2.14 -50.82 27.46
CA LEU A 71 1.27 -51.99 27.40
C LEU A 71 0.23 -52.00 28.53
N ALA A 72 0.61 -51.51 29.71
CA ALA A 72 -0.26 -51.43 30.88
C ALA A 72 -1.32 -50.32 30.79
N VAL A 73 -1.17 -49.30 29.92
CA VAL A 73 -2.08 -48.14 29.87
C VAL A 73 -2.82 -47.96 28.55
N LYS A 74 -2.44 -48.66 27.47
CA LYS A 74 -3.02 -48.47 26.13
C LYS A 74 -4.54 -48.70 26.06
N ASP A 75 -5.09 -49.54 26.94
CA ASP A 75 -6.53 -49.81 27.04
C ASP A 75 -7.30 -48.64 27.65
N LEU A 76 -6.64 -47.75 28.39
CA LEU A 76 -7.25 -46.56 28.97
C LEU A 76 -7.51 -45.45 27.93
N LEU A 77 -6.88 -45.52 26.75
CA LEU A 77 -7.08 -44.58 25.65
C LEU A 77 -8.27 -44.91 24.72
N GLN A 78 -8.97 -46.04 24.95
CA GLN A 78 -10.10 -46.42 24.10
C GLN A 78 -11.21 -45.34 24.13
N PRO A 79 -11.84 -45.00 22.99
CA PRO A 79 -12.85 -43.94 22.92
C PRO A 79 -14.05 -44.13 23.86
N GLU A 80 -14.36 -45.37 24.22
CA GLU A 80 -15.46 -45.75 25.11
C GLU A 80 -15.21 -45.35 26.57
N ASN A 81 -13.95 -45.14 26.95
CA ASN A 81 -13.60 -44.77 28.32
C ASN A 81 -13.97 -43.31 28.62
N PRO A 82 -14.20 -42.93 29.88
CA PRO A 82 -14.48 -41.54 30.25
C PRO A 82 -13.34 -40.58 29.87
N ALA A 83 -13.68 -39.35 29.49
CA ALA A 83 -12.72 -38.33 29.06
C ALA A 83 -11.62 -38.08 30.11
N ASP A 84 -11.97 -38.01 31.39
CA ASP A 84 -10.99 -37.80 32.47
C ASP A 84 -9.92 -38.89 32.52
N VAL A 85 -10.30 -40.16 32.28
CA VAL A 85 -9.37 -41.29 32.24
C VAL A 85 -8.43 -41.17 31.04
N ARG A 86 -8.98 -40.86 29.85
CA ARG A 86 -8.19 -40.67 28.63
C ARG A 86 -7.23 -39.48 28.75
N HIS A 87 -7.71 -38.35 29.28
CA HIS A 87 -6.93 -37.13 29.50
C HIS A 87 -5.76 -37.36 30.44
N ILE A 88 -5.98 -38.01 31.59
CA ILE A 88 -4.90 -38.35 32.53
C ILE A 88 -3.90 -39.31 31.88
N THR A 89 -4.38 -40.28 31.09
CA THR A 89 -3.50 -41.21 30.38
C THR A 89 -2.63 -40.49 29.34
N LEU A 90 -3.20 -39.58 28.54
CA LEU A 90 -2.45 -38.76 27.58
C LEU A 90 -1.46 -37.82 28.28
N GLN A 91 -1.84 -37.25 29.43
CA GLN A 91 -0.93 -36.45 30.25
C GLN A 91 0.25 -37.29 30.76
N PHE A 92 -0.03 -38.49 31.27
CA PHE A 92 1.01 -39.44 31.69
C PHE A 92 1.95 -39.79 30.55
N LEU A 93 1.43 -40.12 29.36
CA LEU A 93 2.27 -40.41 28.18
C LEU A 93 3.09 -39.19 27.73
N THR A 94 2.55 -37.99 27.88
CA THR A 94 3.28 -36.74 27.64
C THR A 94 4.45 -36.59 28.60
N SER A 95 4.22 -36.82 29.90
CA SER A 95 5.29 -36.82 30.93
C SER A 95 6.33 -37.90 30.68
N LEU A 96 5.90 -39.12 30.35
CA LEU A 96 6.76 -40.26 30.06
C LEU A 96 7.69 -39.96 28.88
N VAL A 97 7.14 -39.46 27.77
CA VAL A 97 7.95 -39.10 26.60
C VAL A 97 8.89 -37.93 26.90
N THR A 98 8.48 -36.99 27.75
CA THR A 98 9.33 -35.85 28.14
C THR A 98 10.53 -36.31 28.96
N GLY A 99 10.34 -37.15 29.98
CA GLY A 99 11.43 -37.60 30.84
C GLY A 99 12.34 -38.62 30.16
N GLN A 100 11.79 -39.49 29.30
CA GLN A 100 12.53 -40.59 28.68
C GLN A 100 13.01 -40.27 27.25
N TYR A 101 12.90 -39.02 26.79
CA TYR A 101 13.08 -38.66 25.38
C TYR A 101 14.35 -39.25 24.73
N GLY A 102 15.48 -39.22 25.45
CA GLY A 102 16.78 -39.71 24.96
C GLY A 102 16.86 -41.22 24.76
N SER A 103 16.03 -42.02 25.44
CA SER A 103 16.05 -43.48 25.38
C SER A 103 14.98 -44.08 24.46
N LEU A 104 13.96 -43.29 24.03
CA LEU A 104 12.80 -43.79 23.28
C LEU A 104 13.15 -44.45 21.93
N LYS A 105 14.14 -43.94 21.19
CA LYS A 105 14.53 -44.46 19.85
C LYS A 105 13.29 -44.70 18.95
N LEU A 106 13.12 -45.91 18.41
CA LEU A 106 12.00 -46.30 17.54
C LEU A 106 10.62 -46.25 18.22
N LEU A 107 10.55 -46.24 19.56
CA LEU A 107 9.28 -46.05 20.27
C LEU A 107 8.66 -44.70 19.96
N ARG A 108 9.45 -43.71 19.50
CA ARG A 108 8.89 -42.42 19.06
C ARG A 108 7.98 -42.57 17.85
N ALA A 109 8.35 -43.40 16.87
CA ALA A 109 7.49 -43.70 15.73
C ALA A 109 6.22 -44.45 16.15
N HIS A 110 6.33 -45.34 17.14
CA HIS A 110 5.18 -46.03 17.71
C HIS A 110 4.21 -45.05 18.40
N PHE A 111 4.71 -44.18 19.28
CA PHE A 111 3.88 -43.16 19.93
C PHE A 111 3.31 -42.15 18.94
N PHE A 112 4.03 -41.84 17.85
CA PHE A 112 3.47 -41.04 16.76
C PHE A 112 2.24 -41.72 16.15
N LYS A 113 2.29 -43.03 15.87
CA LYS A 113 1.12 -43.78 15.38
C LYS A 113 -0.04 -43.81 16.37
N VAL A 114 0.25 -43.85 17.68
CA VAL A 114 -0.78 -43.72 18.72
C VAL A 114 -1.45 -42.35 18.63
N ILE A 115 -0.68 -41.28 18.50
CA ILE A 115 -1.20 -39.93 18.31
C ILE A 115 -2.02 -39.86 17.02
N GLU A 116 -1.51 -40.39 15.92
CA GLU A 116 -2.17 -40.38 14.60
C GLU A 116 -3.53 -41.10 14.63
N ALA A 117 -3.59 -42.29 15.24
CA ALA A 117 -4.80 -43.08 15.33
C ALA A 117 -5.84 -42.52 16.33
N HIS A 118 -5.42 -41.73 17.33
CA HIS A 118 -6.30 -41.21 18.37
C HIS A 118 -7.14 -40.01 17.89
N ASN A 119 -8.34 -40.27 17.35
CA ASN A 119 -9.21 -39.23 16.79
C ASN A 119 -10.46 -38.94 17.65
N VAL A 120 -10.25 -38.50 18.89
CA VAL A 120 -11.33 -38.08 19.80
C VAL A 120 -11.32 -36.55 19.95
N PRO A 121 -12.42 -35.83 19.63
CA PRO A 121 -12.43 -34.36 19.64
C PRO A 121 -12.10 -33.71 21.00
N ASP A 122 -12.64 -34.25 22.09
CA ASP A 122 -12.43 -33.72 23.44
C ASP A 122 -10.95 -33.78 23.87
N ASP A 123 -10.22 -34.75 23.32
CA ASP A 123 -8.84 -35.05 23.70
C ASP A 123 -7.82 -34.22 22.90
N LEU A 124 -8.28 -33.37 21.96
CA LEU A 124 -7.43 -32.65 21.01
C LEU A 124 -6.28 -31.88 21.67
N MET A 125 -6.54 -31.18 22.77
CA MET A 125 -5.48 -30.44 23.48
C MET A 125 -4.40 -31.38 24.02
N HIS A 126 -4.80 -32.46 24.69
CA HIS A 126 -3.86 -33.44 25.24
C HIS A 126 -3.07 -34.15 24.13
N ARG A 127 -3.73 -34.46 23.01
CA ARG A 127 -3.11 -35.00 21.80
C ARG A 127 -2.04 -34.06 21.22
N LEU A 128 -2.33 -32.75 21.16
CA LEU A 128 -1.38 -31.73 20.71
C LEU A 128 -0.17 -31.58 21.65
N LEU A 129 -0.40 -31.60 22.97
CA LEU A 129 0.68 -31.56 23.96
C LEU A 129 1.56 -32.80 23.87
N PHE A 130 0.96 -33.96 23.65
CA PHE A 130 1.70 -35.21 23.47
C PHE A 130 2.57 -35.16 22.21
N LEU A 131 2.02 -34.69 21.08
CA LEU A 131 2.78 -34.46 19.85
C LEU A 131 3.91 -33.45 20.04
N LYS A 132 3.64 -32.36 20.78
CA LYS A 132 4.63 -31.33 21.07
C LYS A 132 5.80 -31.90 21.88
N ALA A 133 5.54 -32.74 22.89
CA ALA A 133 6.58 -33.42 23.66
C ALA A 133 7.37 -34.41 22.78
N LEU A 134 6.67 -35.23 21.98
CA LEU A 134 7.26 -36.24 21.11
C LEU A 134 8.20 -35.68 20.04
N THR A 135 7.99 -34.42 19.65
CA THR A 135 8.74 -33.75 18.57
C THR A 135 9.72 -32.68 19.06
N LEU A 136 9.92 -32.52 20.38
CA LEU A 136 10.64 -31.39 20.98
C LEU A 136 10.17 -30.04 20.41
N GLU A 137 8.87 -29.80 20.51
CA GLU A 137 8.20 -28.62 19.95
C GLU A 137 8.34 -28.49 18.42
N GLY A 138 8.34 -29.61 17.71
CA GLY A 138 8.42 -29.65 16.23
C GLY A 138 9.83 -29.61 15.67
N LYS A 139 10.87 -29.72 16.50
CA LYS A 139 12.27 -29.66 16.08
C LYS A 139 12.80 -30.98 15.58
N ASP A 140 12.39 -32.08 16.19
CA ASP A 140 12.93 -33.41 15.95
C ASP A 140 11.79 -34.36 15.56
N ILE A 141 11.88 -34.90 14.34
CA ILE A 141 10.85 -35.77 13.74
C ILE A 141 11.41 -37.14 13.35
N LEU A 142 12.58 -37.49 13.89
CA LEU A 142 13.28 -38.72 13.53
C LEU A 142 12.35 -39.94 13.68
N PHE A 143 12.40 -40.86 12.70
CA PHE A 143 11.64 -42.11 12.60
C PHE A 143 10.20 -42.03 12.04
N PHE A 144 9.67 -40.83 11.79
CA PHE A 144 8.33 -40.63 11.21
C PHE A 144 8.27 -39.41 10.28
N GLU A 145 9.39 -39.13 9.61
CA GLU A 145 9.65 -37.93 8.80
C GLU A 145 8.62 -37.74 7.69
N GLU A 146 8.28 -38.83 6.98
CA GLU A 146 7.34 -38.81 5.86
C GLU A 146 5.87 -38.68 6.30
N GLN A 147 5.55 -39.08 7.53
CA GLN A 147 4.15 -39.17 8.00
C GLN A 147 3.68 -37.88 8.69
N ILE A 148 4.58 -37.16 9.36
CA ILE A 148 4.21 -35.99 10.15
C ILE A 148 3.67 -34.82 9.31
N GLY A 149 4.20 -34.59 8.10
CA GLY A 149 3.74 -33.51 7.22
C GLY A 149 2.25 -33.65 6.87
N PRO A 150 1.84 -34.74 6.20
CA PRO A 150 0.44 -35.03 5.90
C PRO A 150 -0.45 -35.03 7.15
N PHE A 151 0.05 -35.57 8.26
CA PHE A 151 -0.68 -35.59 9.53
C PHE A 151 -0.97 -34.17 10.05
N LEU A 152 0.03 -33.28 10.12
CA LEU A 152 -0.16 -31.89 10.55
C LEU A 152 -1.16 -31.13 9.67
N LEU A 153 -1.12 -31.36 8.35
CA LEU A 153 -2.10 -30.80 7.42
C LEU A 153 -3.52 -31.33 7.71
N SER A 154 -3.67 -32.64 7.93
CA SER A 154 -4.96 -33.26 8.25
C SER A 154 -5.54 -32.79 9.59
N LEU A 155 -4.69 -32.38 10.52
CA LEU A 155 -5.06 -31.94 11.87
C LEU A 155 -5.61 -30.51 11.90
N MET A 156 -5.23 -29.67 10.94
CA MET A 156 -5.54 -28.24 10.94
C MET A 156 -7.05 -27.93 11.01
N PRO A 157 -7.97 -28.60 10.28
CA PRO A 157 -9.41 -28.37 10.43
C PRO A 157 -9.92 -28.61 11.85
N SER A 158 -9.47 -29.68 12.52
CA SER A 158 -9.84 -29.99 13.90
C SER A 158 -9.31 -28.96 14.89
N VAL A 159 -8.08 -28.45 14.65
CA VAL A 159 -7.46 -27.40 15.47
C VAL A 159 -8.21 -26.08 15.33
N VAL A 160 -8.61 -25.70 14.11
CA VAL A 160 -9.43 -24.51 13.86
C VAL A 160 -10.77 -24.65 14.57
N PHE A 161 -11.47 -25.78 14.41
CA PHE A 161 -12.75 -26.02 15.06
C PHE A 161 -12.65 -26.04 16.60
N GLY A 162 -11.60 -26.63 17.16
CA GLY A 162 -11.36 -26.69 18.60
C GLY A 162 -10.73 -25.44 19.22
N GLU A 163 -10.52 -24.39 18.43
CA GLU A 163 -9.84 -23.14 18.80
C GLU A 163 -8.47 -23.35 19.48
N LYS A 164 -7.67 -24.31 18.98
CA LYS A 164 -6.35 -24.68 19.56
C LYS A 164 -5.16 -24.14 18.78
N LEU A 165 -5.37 -23.10 17.96
CA LEU A 165 -4.34 -22.52 17.10
C LEU A 165 -3.13 -22.01 17.89
N ASP A 166 -3.33 -21.41 19.06
CA ASP A 166 -2.26 -20.92 19.93
C ASP A 166 -1.23 -21.99 20.35
N THR A 167 -1.65 -23.26 20.43
CA THR A 167 -0.75 -24.38 20.74
C THR A 167 -0.15 -24.98 19.47
N PHE A 168 -0.96 -25.08 18.41
CA PHE A 168 -0.59 -25.74 17.17
C PHE A 168 0.33 -24.90 16.27
N PHE A 169 0.08 -23.60 16.14
CA PHE A 169 0.85 -22.72 15.25
C PHE A 169 2.32 -22.56 15.66
N PRO A 170 2.67 -22.42 16.95
CA PRO A 170 4.08 -22.45 17.36
C PRO A 170 4.78 -23.77 17.00
N LEU A 171 4.10 -24.91 17.17
CA LEU A 171 4.59 -26.23 16.78
C LEU A 171 4.82 -26.30 15.27
N LEU A 172 3.82 -25.91 14.47
CA LEU A 172 3.88 -25.92 13.01
C LEU A 172 4.99 -25.01 12.47
N ARG A 173 5.15 -23.81 13.04
CA ARG A 173 6.21 -22.87 12.67
C ARG A 173 7.60 -23.45 12.93
N ASN A 174 7.81 -24.10 14.09
CA ASN A 174 9.08 -24.76 14.38
C ASN A 174 9.30 -25.93 13.43
N PHE A 175 8.29 -26.75 13.19
CA PHE A 175 8.36 -27.83 12.23
C PHE A 175 8.83 -27.37 10.84
N ILE A 176 8.21 -26.32 10.28
CA ILE A 176 8.64 -25.75 9.00
C ILE A 176 10.08 -25.21 9.08
N ARG A 177 10.47 -24.58 10.18
CA ARG A 177 11.82 -24.00 10.34
C ARG A 177 12.92 -25.06 10.38
N TYR A 178 12.70 -26.17 11.07
CA TYR A 178 13.74 -27.17 11.33
C TYR A 178 13.70 -28.35 10.34
N ASN A 179 12.55 -28.61 9.72
CA ASN A 179 12.30 -29.84 8.98
C ASN A 179 11.76 -29.60 7.56
N SER A 180 12.01 -28.43 6.96
CA SER A 180 11.50 -28.08 5.64
C SER A 180 11.91 -29.03 4.51
N SER A 181 13.01 -29.76 4.65
CA SER A 181 13.47 -30.76 3.66
C SER A 181 12.58 -32.00 3.56
N TYR A 182 11.77 -32.26 4.58
CA TYR A 182 10.86 -33.42 4.65
C TYR A 182 9.42 -33.05 4.29
N LEU A 183 9.19 -31.82 3.81
CA LEU A 183 7.87 -31.33 3.46
C LEU A 183 7.65 -31.42 1.96
N ASP A 184 6.75 -32.30 1.56
CA ASP A 184 6.30 -32.40 0.17
C ASP A 184 5.55 -31.14 -0.27
N GLU A 185 5.68 -30.80 -1.56
CA GLU A 185 5.12 -29.59 -2.14
C GLU A 185 3.59 -29.48 -1.93
N ASP A 186 2.87 -30.59 -2.05
CA ASP A 186 1.41 -30.64 -1.85
C ASP A 186 1.02 -30.36 -0.39
N VAL A 187 1.81 -30.84 0.57
CA VAL A 187 1.61 -30.60 2.00
C VAL A 187 1.83 -29.11 2.30
N VAL A 188 2.93 -28.53 1.82
CA VAL A 188 3.20 -27.10 1.96
C VAL A 188 2.08 -26.26 1.33
N SER A 189 1.62 -26.64 0.14
CA SER A 189 0.53 -25.97 -0.56
C SER A 189 -0.76 -25.97 0.27
N GLY A 190 -1.13 -27.12 0.84
CA GLY A 190 -2.27 -27.25 1.74
C GLY A 190 -2.16 -26.38 3.00
N LEU A 191 -1.01 -26.46 3.68
CA LEU A 191 -0.74 -25.71 4.91
C LEU A 191 -0.79 -24.20 4.68
N VAL A 192 -0.19 -23.72 3.58
CA VAL A 192 -0.24 -22.30 3.21
C VAL A 192 -1.67 -21.87 2.93
N LYS A 193 -2.42 -22.62 2.10
CA LYS A 193 -3.80 -22.25 1.74
C LYS A 193 -4.71 -22.14 2.96
N GLN A 194 -4.63 -23.10 3.88
CA GLN A 194 -5.42 -23.05 5.11
C GLN A 194 -4.97 -21.93 6.05
N THR A 195 -3.65 -21.70 6.20
CA THR A 195 -3.12 -20.57 6.99
C THR A 195 -3.56 -19.22 6.41
N CYS A 196 -3.52 -19.07 5.09
CA CYS A 196 -4.02 -17.89 4.39
C CYS A 196 -5.52 -17.68 4.63
N GLN A 197 -6.32 -18.74 4.54
CA GLN A 197 -7.74 -18.67 4.84
C GLN A 197 -7.99 -18.16 6.27
N ILE A 198 -7.33 -18.76 7.27
CA ILE A 198 -7.44 -18.35 8.68
C ILE A 198 -7.11 -16.87 8.85
N SER A 199 -6.00 -16.40 8.27
CA SER A 199 -5.57 -15.00 8.37
C SER A 199 -6.56 -13.98 7.78
N THR A 200 -7.45 -14.42 6.88
CA THR A 200 -8.46 -13.55 6.26
C THR A 200 -9.84 -13.67 6.88
N THR A 201 -10.10 -14.70 7.69
CA THR A 201 -11.43 -14.97 8.26
C THR A 201 -11.51 -14.75 9.76
N THR A 202 -10.38 -14.78 10.48
CA THR A 202 -10.37 -14.61 11.94
C THR A 202 -10.36 -13.14 12.35
N ASP A 203 -11.08 -12.81 13.41
CA ASP A 203 -11.05 -11.50 14.07
C ASP A 203 -10.01 -11.43 15.20
N LYS A 204 -9.38 -12.56 15.55
CA LYS A 204 -8.41 -12.64 16.64
C LYS A 204 -7.03 -12.20 16.17
N GLU A 205 -6.56 -11.05 16.66
CA GLU A 205 -5.27 -10.45 16.27
C GLU A 205 -4.07 -11.43 16.41
N LYS A 206 -4.02 -12.19 17.50
CA LYS A 206 -2.96 -13.19 17.75
C LYS A 206 -2.91 -14.29 16.67
N GLU A 207 -4.08 -14.71 16.17
CA GLU A 207 -4.15 -15.75 15.14
C GLU A 207 -3.65 -15.22 13.79
N VAL A 208 -3.95 -13.96 13.46
CA VAL A 208 -3.40 -13.29 12.26
C VAL A 208 -1.88 -13.15 12.37
N GLU A 209 -1.36 -12.70 13.52
CA GLU A 209 0.08 -12.56 13.76
C GLU A 209 0.81 -13.90 13.60
N GLN A 210 0.30 -14.97 14.23
CA GLN A 210 0.87 -16.31 14.12
C GLN A 210 0.75 -16.87 12.70
N SER A 211 -0.34 -16.59 11.99
CA SER A 211 -0.51 -16.97 10.58
C SER A 211 0.56 -16.32 9.70
N LEU A 212 0.78 -15.01 9.85
CA LEU A 212 1.86 -14.31 9.14
C LEU A 212 3.25 -14.87 9.49
N ALA A 213 3.47 -15.27 10.74
CA ALA A 213 4.72 -15.90 11.16
C ALA A 213 4.94 -17.29 10.54
N ILE A 214 3.88 -18.08 10.35
CA ILE A 214 3.95 -19.36 9.63
C ILE A 214 4.26 -19.11 8.15
N LEU A 215 3.55 -18.18 7.51
CA LEU A 215 3.78 -17.83 6.11
C LEU A 215 5.22 -17.32 5.88
N ASP A 216 5.75 -16.52 6.81
CA ASP A 216 7.15 -16.07 6.78
C ASP A 216 8.14 -17.24 6.96
N ALA A 217 7.83 -18.20 7.83
CA ALA A 217 8.65 -19.41 7.96
C ALA A 217 8.66 -20.23 6.66
N VAL A 218 7.52 -20.39 5.99
CA VAL A 218 7.44 -21.09 4.70
C VAL A 218 8.31 -20.40 3.66
N VAL A 219 8.21 -19.07 3.51
CA VAL A 219 8.98 -18.33 2.49
C VAL A 219 10.49 -18.34 2.79
N ARG A 220 10.90 -18.38 4.07
CA ARG A 220 12.32 -18.32 4.44
C ARG A 220 13.02 -19.68 4.46
N TYR A 221 12.34 -20.72 4.95
CA TYR A 221 12.94 -22.02 5.23
C TYR A 221 12.50 -23.11 4.25
N SER A 222 11.36 -22.92 3.59
CA SER A 222 10.84 -23.81 2.55
C SER A 222 10.75 -23.06 1.21
N SER A 223 10.28 -23.74 0.17
CA SER A 223 9.93 -23.13 -1.11
C SER A 223 8.41 -23.00 -1.18
N LEU A 224 7.90 -21.78 -1.32
CA LEU A 224 6.46 -21.57 -1.53
C LEU A 224 6.05 -22.23 -2.85
N PRO A 225 5.07 -23.16 -2.87
CA PRO A 225 4.58 -23.74 -4.10
C PRO A 225 3.87 -22.71 -4.97
N SER A 226 4.07 -22.76 -6.29
CA SER A 226 3.40 -21.84 -7.23
C SER A 226 1.88 -21.97 -7.16
N SER A 227 1.37 -23.16 -6.83
CA SER A 227 -0.06 -23.45 -6.66
C SER A 227 -0.70 -22.77 -5.45
N ALA A 228 0.10 -22.25 -4.50
CA ALA A 228 -0.35 -21.53 -3.31
C ALA A 228 -0.08 -20.02 -3.38
N LEU A 229 0.64 -19.54 -4.41
CA LEU A 229 1.03 -18.14 -4.57
C LEU A 229 -0.19 -17.19 -4.55
N TYR A 230 -1.26 -17.53 -5.27
CA TYR A 230 -2.46 -16.70 -5.32
C TYR A 230 -3.08 -16.50 -3.93
N SER A 231 -3.27 -17.59 -3.17
CA SER A 231 -3.84 -17.55 -1.82
C SER A 231 -2.95 -16.78 -0.85
N PHE A 232 -1.63 -16.94 -0.97
CA PHE A 232 -0.65 -16.15 -0.22
C PHE A 232 -0.79 -14.65 -0.51
N LEU A 233 -0.81 -14.26 -1.78
CA LEU A 233 -0.92 -12.85 -2.17
C LEU A 233 -2.24 -12.25 -1.68
N VAL A 234 -3.35 -12.98 -1.80
CA VAL A 234 -4.66 -12.53 -1.31
C VAL A 234 -4.64 -12.29 0.20
N ALA A 235 -4.09 -13.21 0.98
CA ALA A 235 -3.97 -13.05 2.43
C ALA A 235 -3.15 -11.81 2.79
N VAL A 236 -1.94 -11.69 2.26
CA VAL A 236 -1.01 -10.61 2.61
C VAL A 236 -1.51 -9.24 2.12
N CYS A 237 -2.18 -9.20 0.95
CA CYS A 237 -2.84 -7.98 0.45
C CYS A 237 -4.01 -7.53 1.33
N ASN A 238 -4.71 -8.44 2.02
CA ASN A 238 -5.73 -8.04 2.98
C ASN A 238 -5.09 -7.55 4.29
N THR A 239 -4.15 -8.31 4.85
CA THR A 239 -3.55 -8.01 6.17
C THR A 239 -2.75 -6.70 6.19
N VAL A 240 -2.17 -6.27 5.06
CA VAL A 240 -1.41 -5.00 4.99
C VAL A 240 -2.29 -3.76 5.25
N ASN A 241 -3.60 -3.85 5.08
CA ASN A 241 -4.52 -2.75 5.35
C ASN A 241 -4.79 -2.56 6.85
N VAL A 242 -4.40 -3.51 7.70
CA VAL A 242 -4.52 -3.41 9.15
C VAL A 242 -3.23 -2.81 9.69
N GLU A 243 -3.31 -1.69 10.40
CA GLU A 243 -2.16 -0.90 10.85
C GLU A 243 -1.12 -1.73 11.61
N GLN A 244 -1.58 -2.57 12.55
CA GLN A 244 -0.73 -3.46 13.35
C GLN A 244 0.06 -4.47 12.49
N PHE A 245 -0.53 -4.94 11.39
CA PHE A 245 0.05 -5.97 10.52
C PHE A 245 0.70 -5.41 9.26
N CYS A 246 0.71 -4.08 9.06
CA CYS A 246 1.28 -3.44 7.88
C CYS A 246 2.78 -3.75 7.70
N GLU A 247 3.60 -3.50 8.73
CA GLU A 247 5.05 -3.77 8.67
C GLU A 247 5.39 -5.27 8.58
N PRO A 248 4.75 -6.17 9.37
CA PRO A 248 4.90 -7.62 9.19
C PRO A 248 4.52 -8.11 7.78
N SER A 249 3.38 -7.67 7.25
CA SER A 249 2.89 -8.04 5.91
C SER A 249 3.83 -7.54 4.82
N TRP A 250 4.36 -6.32 4.97
CA TRP A 250 5.37 -5.77 4.08
C TRP A 250 6.67 -6.57 4.08
N ARG A 251 7.17 -6.93 5.27
CA ARG A 251 8.38 -7.73 5.40
C ARG A 251 8.21 -9.11 4.74
N LEU A 252 7.07 -9.74 4.98
CA LEU A 252 6.71 -11.03 4.39
C LEU A 252 6.64 -10.95 2.86
N MET A 253 5.91 -9.96 2.31
CA MET A 253 5.84 -9.74 0.87
C MET A 253 7.23 -9.48 0.27
N ARG A 254 8.09 -8.73 0.96
CA ARG A 254 9.47 -8.47 0.50
C ARG A 254 10.30 -9.75 0.43
N HIS A 255 10.16 -10.67 1.38
CA HIS A 255 10.83 -11.96 1.30
C HIS A 255 10.35 -12.74 0.08
N LEU A 256 9.03 -12.82 -0.14
CA LEU A 256 8.46 -13.49 -1.31
C LEU A 256 8.99 -12.90 -2.62
N LEU A 257 8.93 -11.57 -2.76
CA LEU A 257 9.36 -10.87 -3.95
C LEU A 257 10.88 -10.94 -4.20
N GLY A 258 11.66 -11.26 -3.17
CA GLY A 258 13.08 -11.57 -3.27
C GLY A 258 13.39 -12.98 -3.77
N THR A 259 12.41 -13.88 -3.84
CA THR A 259 12.58 -15.26 -4.33
C THR A 259 12.39 -15.37 -5.84
N HIS A 260 12.52 -16.59 -6.38
CA HIS A 260 12.22 -16.93 -7.77
C HIS A 260 10.75 -16.64 -8.16
N LEU A 261 9.83 -16.55 -7.20
CA LEU A 261 8.43 -16.20 -7.44
C LEU A 261 8.19 -14.70 -7.56
N GLY A 262 9.19 -13.83 -7.39
CA GLY A 262 8.96 -12.38 -7.35
C GLY A 262 8.31 -11.83 -8.62
N HIS A 263 8.76 -12.27 -9.80
CA HIS A 263 8.16 -11.88 -11.08
C HIS A 263 6.71 -12.36 -11.20
N ASN A 264 6.45 -13.63 -10.89
CA ASN A 264 5.10 -14.19 -10.89
C ASN A 264 4.20 -13.51 -9.85
N GLY A 265 4.76 -13.08 -8.71
CA GLY A 265 4.04 -12.35 -7.68
C GLY A 265 3.51 -11.01 -8.17
N VAL A 266 4.35 -10.22 -8.85
CA VAL A 266 3.94 -8.95 -9.47
C VAL A 266 2.89 -9.19 -10.55
N LEU A 267 3.10 -10.15 -11.45
CA LEU A 267 2.14 -10.46 -12.52
C LEU A 267 0.81 -10.97 -11.96
N THR A 268 0.83 -11.81 -10.92
CA THR A 268 -0.39 -12.31 -10.29
C THR A 268 -1.17 -11.18 -9.62
N MET A 269 -0.49 -10.24 -8.94
CA MET A 269 -1.13 -9.03 -8.43
C MET A 269 -1.75 -8.18 -9.54
N CYS A 270 -1.07 -8.06 -10.70
CA CYS A 270 -1.66 -7.40 -11.87
C CYS A 270 -2.92 -8.13 -12.35
N CYS A 271 -2.89 -9.46 -12.48
CA CYS A 271 -4.08 -10.25 -12.82
C CYS A 271 -5.23 -10.07 -11.82
N ILE A 272 -4.93 -9.97 -10.51
CA ILE A 272 -5.93 -9.68 -9.47
C ILE A 272 -6.63 -8.33 -9.72
N LEU A 273 -5.86 -7.30 -10.10
CA LEU A 273 -6.38 -5.95 -10.39
C LEU A 273 -7.22 -5.91 -11.68
N GLU A 274 -6.87 -6.74 -12.66
CA GLU A 274 -7.55 -6.79 -13.95
C GLU A 274 -8.84 -7.63 -13.95
N ASP A 275 -8.97 -8.58 -13.01
CA ASP A 275 -10.14 -9.44 -12.90
C ASP A 275 -11.32 -8.70 -12.26
N SER A 276 -12.38 -8.50 -13.05
CA SER A 276 -13.61 -7.83 -12.64
C SER A 276 -14.32 -8.52 -11.47
N ASN A 277 -14.10 -9.82 -11.26
CA ASN A 277 -14.66 -10.54 -10.11
C ASN A 277 -14.08 -10.08 -8.76
N ASN A 278 -12.94 -9.37 -8.77
CA ASN A 278 -12.31 -8.83 -7.58
C ASN A 278 -12.64 -7.35 -7.34
N TRP A 279 -13.38 -6.68 -8.24
CA TRP A 279 -13.68 -5.24 -8.15
C TRP A 279 -14.52 -4.85 -6.93
N ASN A 280 -15.17 -5.80 -6.27
CA ASN A 280 -15.87 -5.63 -4.99
C ASN A 280 -14.99 -5.91 -3.76
N LYS A 281 -13.77 -6.43 -3.93
CA LYS A 281 -12.84 -6.78 -2.84
C LYS A 281 -11.83 -5.65 -2.62
N PHE A 282 -12.31 -4.52 -2.10
CA PHE A 282 -11.51 -3.28 -2.04
C PHE A 282 -10.21 -3.41 -1.25
N SER A 283 -10.21 -4.11 -0.10
CA SER A 283 -8.99 -4.35 0.70
C SER A 283 -7.92 -5.12 -0.07
N LEU A 284 -8.32 -6.13 -0.84
CA LEU A 284 -7.43 -6.91 -1.70
C LEU A 284 -6.80 -6.02 -2.79
N LEU A 285 -7.63 -5.25 -3.52
CA LEU A 285 -7.15 -4.38 -4.59
C LEU A 285 -6.21 -3.29 -4.07
N ARG A 286 -6.60 -2.64 -2.97
CA ARG A 286 -5.78 -1.63 -2.30
C ARG A 286 -4.43 -2.20 -1.90
N GLY A 287 -4.41 -3.38 -1.26
CA GLY A 287 -3.18 -4.06 -0.88
C GLY A 287 -2.29 -4.41 -2.08
N ALA A 288 -2.88 -4.90 -3.17
CA ALA A 288 -2.14 -5.22 -4.39
C ALA A 288 -1.50 -3.97 -5.02
N ILE A 289 -2.23 -2.85 -5.13
CA ILE A 289 -1.69 -1.57 -5.62
C ILE A 289 -0.57 -1.06 -4.72
N PHE A 290 -0.77 -1.12 -3.39
CA PHE A 290 0.22 -0.73 -2.41
C PHE A 290 1.53 -1.53 -2.57
N PHE A 291 1.43 -2.85 -2.65
CA PHE A 291 2.60 -3.71 -2.78
C PHE A 291 3.32 -3.51 -4.09
N VAL A 292 2.60 -3.49 -5.21
CA VAL A 292 3.18 -3.28 -6.53
C VAL A 292 3.87 -1.90 -6.62
N GLY A 293 3.22 -0.84 -6.14
CA GLY A 293 3.81 0.49 -6.10
C GLY A 293 5.04 0.57 -5.20
N MET A 294 4.96 0.00 -4.00
CA MET A 294 6.06 0.06 -3.03
C MET A 294 7.26 -0.79 -3.46
N CYS A 295 7.05 -1.95 -4.08
CA CYS A 295 8.13 -2.85 -4.48
C CYS A 295 8.85 -2.39 -5.75
N LEU A 296 8.18 -1.70 -6.67
CA LEU A 296 8.78 -1.25 -7.94
C LEU A 296 9.37 0.17 -7.87
N TRP A 297 8.69 1.12 -7.22
CA TRP A 297 9.14 2.52 -7.16
C TRP A 297 8.96 3.20 -5.80
N GLY A 298 8.65 2.43 -4.76
CA GLY A 298 8.55 2.93 -3.39
C GLY A 298 9.89 3.29 -2.73
N SER A 299 9.81 3.68 -1.46
CA SER A 299 10.97 3.87 -0.59
C SER A 299 11.67 2.55 -0.25
N LYS A 300 10.90 1.45 -0.17
CA LYS A 300 11.37 0.10 0.15
C LYS A 300 11.49 -0.80 -1.10
N ARG A 301 11.90 -0.24 -2.24
CA ARG A 301 12.01 -0.96 -3.53
C ARG A 301 12.79 -2.27 -3.41
N VAL A 302 12.31 -3.31 -4.08
CA VAL A 302 13.01 -4.60 -4.21
C VAL A 302 13.90 -4.55 -5.46
N THR A 303 15.22 -4.53 -5.27
CA THR A 303 16.19 -4.31 -6.36
C THR A 303 16.32 -5.47 -7.33
N SER A 304 15.92 -6.69 -6.94
CA SER A 304 15.88 -7.86 -7.84
C SER A 304 14.78 -7.76 -8.89
N LEU A 305 13.74 -6.93 -8.67
CA LEU A 305 12.65 -6.75 -9.63
C LEU A 305 13.02 -5.71 -10.69
N LEU A 306 13.14 -6.18 -11.93
CA LEU A 306 13.51 -5.37 -13.10
C LEU A 306 12.33 -4.95 -13.99
N HIS A 307 11.09 -5.07 -13.50
CA HIS A 307 9.91 -4.66 -14.26
C HIS A 307 9.94 -3.16 -14.57
N LYS A 308 9.69 -2.82 -15.85
CA LYS A 308 9.43 -1.44 -16.27
C LYS A 308 8.00 -1.05 -15.86
N PRO A 309 7.73 0.22 -15.49
CA PRO A 309 6.39 0.66 -15.09
C PRO A 309 5.28 0.30 -16.07
N ILE A 310 5.56 0.35 -17.38
CA ILE A 310 4.61 -0.02 -18.45
C ILE A 310 4.02 -1.43 -18.31
N ALA A 311 4.70 -2.36 -17.64
CA ALA A 311 4.18 -3.70 -17.42
C ALA A 311 3.01 -3.75 -16.40
N VAL A 312 2.84 -2.70 -15.60
CA VAL A 312 1.89 -2.65 -14.48
C VAL A 312 0.84 -1.55 -14.67
N LEU A 313 1.21 -0.43 -15.30
CA LEU A 313 0.30 0.69 -15.50
C LEU A 313 -1.04 0.32 -16.16
N PRO A 314 -1.12 -0.60 -17.15
CA PRO A 314 -2.41 -1.04 -17.69
C PRO A 314 -3.34 -1.65 -16.62
N SER A 315 -2.80 -2.38 -15.64
CA SER A 315 -3.59 -2.95 -14.54
C SER A 315 -4.07 -1.86 -13.58
N PHE A 316 -3.26 -0.83 -13.34
CA PHE A 316 -3.68 0.35 -12.56
C PHE A 316 -4.75 1.17 -13.27
N TYR A 317 -4.69 1.27 -14.60
CA TYR A 317 -5.74 1.91 -15.39
C TYR A 317 -7.07 1.14 -15.30
N LYS A 318 -7.03 -0.19 -15.52
CA LYS A 318 -8.22 -1.05 -15.48
C LYS A 318 -8.95 -0.99 -14.13
N VAL A 319 -8.21 -1.05 -13.01
CA VAL A 319 -8.82 -1.08 -11.66
C VAL A 319 -9.56 0.20 -11.28
N LEU A 320 -9.30 1.34 -11.95
CA LEU A 320 -10.06 2.59 -11.72
C LEU A 320 -11.57 2.43 -11.98
N SER A 321 -11.96 1.41 -12.75
CA SER A 321 -13.35 1.05 -13.01
C SER A 321 -14.10 0.54 -11.78
N CYS A 322 -13.41 0.19 -10.67
CA CYS A 322 -14.05 -0.29 -9.45
C CYS A 322 -14.78 0.81 -8.64
N ASP A 323 -14.56 2.08 -9.00
CA ASP A 323 -15.26 3.27 -8.46
C ASP A 323 -15.23 3.38 -6.91
N ASN A 324 -14.15 2.92 -6.27
CA ASN A 324 -13.96 2.95 -4.82
C ASN A 324 -12.89 3.96 -4.40
N GLU A 325 -13.24 4.88 -3.50
CA GLU A 325 -12.35 5.98 -3.05
C GLU A 325 -11.01 5.48 -2.51
N SER A 326 -11.01 4.43 -1.68
CA SER A 326 -9.79 3.94 -1.03
C SER A 326 -8.80 3.33 -2.03
N VAL A 327 -9.32 2.56 -2.98
CA VAL A 327 -8.53 1.94 -4.06
C VAL A 327 -7.96 3.02 -4.98
N ILE A 328 -8.79 3.97 -5.40
CA ILE A 328 -8.40 5.06 -6.32
C ILE A 328 -7.41 6.01 -5.66
N CYS A 329 -7.56 6.28 -4.36
CA CYS A 329 -6.58 7.05 -3.59
C CYS A 329 -5.20 6.36 -3.59
N GLU A 330 -5.15 5.03 -3.37
CA GLU A 330 -3.88 4.29 -3.41
C GLU A 330 -3.25 4.28 -4.83
N VAL A 331 -4.06 4.19 -5.90
CA VAL A 331 -3.56 4.38 -7.28
C VAL A 331 -2.94 5.77 -7.41
N THR A 332 -3.64 6.81 -7.00
CA THR A 332 -3.18 8.21 -7.10
C THR A 332 -1.87 8.43 -6.36
N LEU A 333 -1.75 7.93 -5.11
CA LEU A 333 -0.53 8.01 -4.31
C LEU A 333 0.63 7.19 -4.92
N SER A 334 0.33 6.04 -5.53
CA SER A 334 1.32 5.25 -6.26
C SER A 334 1.83 5.98 -7.49
N MET A 335 0.94 6.64 -8.25
CA MET A 335 1.30 7.47 -9.41
C MET A 335 2.12 8.69 -9.02
N GLN A 336 1.77 9.39 -7.93
CA GLN A 336 2.59 10.50 -7.41
C GLN A 336 4.03 10.05 -7.13
N ARG A 337 4.20 8.90 -6.45
CA ARG A 337 5.53 8.36 -6.14
C ARG A 337 6.31 8.04 -7.41
N LEU A 338 5.66 7.45 -8.41
CA LEU A 338 6.27 7.14 -9.70
C LEU A 338 6.74 8.41 -10.41
N VAL A 339 5.85 9.39 -10.60
CA VAL A 339 6.14 10.63 -11.34
C VAL A 339 7.21 11.45 -10.61
N LYS A 340 7.05 11.69 -9.30
CA LYS A 340 7.97 12.52 -8.52
C LYS A 340 9.40 11.99 -8.52
N LYS A 341 9.59 10.67 -8.43
CA LYS A 341 10.93 10.06 -8.26
C LYS A 341 11.54 9.54 -9.56
N TYR A 342 10.71 9.15 -10.52
CA TYR A 342 11.15 8.46 -11.74
C TYR A 342 10.58 9.05 -13.03
N GLY A 343 9.84 10.16 -12.98
CA GLY A 343 9.23 10.79 -14.16
C GLY A 343 10.22 11.07 -15.30
N MET A 344 11.40 11.64 -14.97
CA MET A 344 12.47 11.91 -15.94
C MET A 344 13.02 10.66 -16.65
N LYS A 345 12.88 9.48 -16.03
CA LYS A 345 13.41 8.21 -16.56
C LYS A 345 12.38 7.44 -17.38
N GLN A 346 11.15 7.95 -17.48
CA GLN A 346 10.09 7.30 -18.23
C GLN A 346 10.19 7.63 -19.72
N HIS A 347 9.94 6.61 -20.55
CA HIS A 347 9.82 6.76 -21.99
C HIS A 347 8.38 7.11 -22.38
N ASP A 348 8.19 7.56 -23.61
CA ASP A 348 6.92 8.07 -24.16
C ASP A 348 5.74 7.12 -23.91
N THR A 349 5.92 5.80 -24.11
CA THR A 349 4.85 4.80 -23.89
C THR A 349 4.39 4.70 -22.43
N ALA A 350 5.30 4.85 -21.48
CA ALA A 350 4.96 4.89 -20.06
C ALA A 350 4.24 6.19 -19.72
N TRP A 351 4.64 7.31 -20.32
CA TRP A 351 3.95 8.59 -20.16
C TRP A 351 2.54 8.59 -20.72
N GLU A 352 2.30 7.95 -21.86
CA GLU A 352 0.95 7.78 -22.40
C GLU A 352 0.05 7.05 -21.38
N SER A 353 0.52 5.94 -20.80
CA SER A 353 -0.23 5.23 -19.76
C SER A 353 -0.43 6.07 -18.48
N ILE A 354 0.58 6.87 -18.08
CA ILE A 354 0.46 7.78 -16.92
C ILE A 354 -0.62 8.84 -17.18
N LEU A 355 -0.66 9.42 -18.39
CA LEU A 355 -1.63 10.45 -18.76
C LEU A 355 -3.04 9.87 -18.96
N ASP A 356 -3.17 8.64 -19.45
CA ASP A 356 -4.46 7.96 -19.55
C ASP A 356 -5.03 7.67 -18.13
N ILE A 357 -4.18 7.24 -17.19
CA ILE A 357 -4.55 7.13 -15.76
C ILE A 357 -4.94 8.50 -15.19
N ALA A 358 -4.16 9.55 -15.44
CA ALA A 358 -4.48 10.90 -14.96
C ALA A 358 -5.80 11.43 -15.53
N SER A 359 -6.12 11.09 -16.79
CA SER A 359 -7.40 11.44 -17.43
C SER A 359 -8.57 10.73 -16.75
N ALA A 360 -8.44 9.43 -16.49
CA ALA A 360 -9.46 8.66 -15.77
C ALA A 360 -9.66 9.14 -14.32
N LEU A 361 -8.57 9.52 -13.63
CA LEU A 361 -8.64 10.13 -12.30
C LEU A 361 -9.35 11.49 -12.33
N GLN A 362 -9.13 12.31 -13.36
CA GLN A 362 -9.84 13.57 -13.53
C GLN A 362 -11.35 13.34 -13.67
N GLU A 363 -11.77 12.39 -14.51
CA GLU A 363 -13.18 12.04 -14.69
C GLU A 363 -13.80 11.51 -13.39
N TYR A 364 -13.06 10.73 -12.62
CA TYR A 364 -13.51 10.27 -11.31
C TYR A 364 -13.72 11.43 -10.32
N VAL A 365 -12.78 12.36 -10.23
CA VAL A 365 -12.87 13.53 -9.32
C VAL A 365 -14.02 14.46 -9.71
N GLU A 366 -14.32 14.57 -11.01
CA GLU A 366 -15.47 15.34 -11.50
C GLU A 366 -16.80 14.67 -11.15
N ARG A 367 -16.90 13.34 -11.28
CA ARG A 367 -18.08 12.56 -10.87
C ARG A 367 -18.29 12.54 -9.35
N HIS A 368 -17.21 12.59 -8.56
CA HIS A 368 -17.24 12.46 -7.11
C HIS A 368 -16.63 13.67 -6.37
N PRO A 369 -17.30 14.84 -6.38
CA PRO A 369 -16.77 16.06 -5.78
C PRO A 369 -16.61 15.98 -4.24
N SER A 370 -17.26 15.02 -3.58
CA SER A 370 -17.13 14.76 -2.14
C SER A 370 -15.81 14.09 -1.75
N CYS A 371 -15.12 13.41 -2.66
CA CYS A 371 -13.86 12.71 -2.39
C CYS A 371 -12.67 13.69 -2.38
N THR A 372 -12.58 14.51 -1.34
CA THR A 372 -11.56 15.57 -1.22
C THR A 372 -10.15 15.01 -1.23
N SER A 373 -9.90 13.90 -0.53
CA SER A 373 -8.57 13.29 -0.46
C SER A 373 -8.04 12.87 -1.83
N VAL A 374 -8.87 12.23 -2.66
CA VAL A 374 -8.48 11.86 -4.03
C VAL A 374 -8.25 13.11 -4.88
N SER A 375 -9.13 14.12 -4.77
CA SER A 375 -8.99 15.39 -5.51
C SER A 375 -7.69 16.11 -5.17
N GLU A 376 -7.34 16.22 -3.88
CA GLU A 376 -6.10 16.87 -3.42
C GLU A 376 -4.87 16.12 -3.96
N ASN A 377 -4.87 14.79 -3.81
CA ASN A 377 -3.78 13.95 -4.30
C ASN A 377 -3.65 13.97 -5.82
N PHE A 378 -4.76 14.05 -6.55
CA PHE A 378 -4.75 14.20 -8.00
C PHE A 378 -4.12 15.54 -8.42
N HIS A 379 -4.45 16.64 -7.73
CA HIS A 379 -3.84 17.93 -8.02
C HIS A 379 -2.34 17.97 -7.70
N VAL A 380 -1.89 17.27 -6.65
CA VAL A 380 -0.46 17.10 -6.37
C VAL A 380 0.23 16.33 -7.51
N LEU A 381 -0.39 15.26 -8.01
CA LEU A 381 0.12 14.52 -9.17
C LEU A 381 0.29 15.43 -10.38
N LEU A 382 -0.74 16.21 -10.74
CA LEU A 382 -0.65 17.16 -11.85
C LEU A 382 0.48 18.17 -11.68
N SER A 383 0.68 18.71 -10.46
CA SER A 383 1.78 19.64 -10.20
C SER A 383 3.16 19.01 -10.41
N TYR A 384 3.34 17.72 -10.09
CA TYR A 384 4.60 17.03 -10.41
C TYR A 384 4.81 16.83 -11.91
N ILE A 385 3.74 16.60 -12.68
CA ILE A 385 3.85 16.48 -14.14
C ILE A 385 4.18 17.84 -14.77
N GLU A 386 3.52 18.91 -14.31
CA GLU A 386 3.78 20.28 -14.76
C GLU A 386 5.21 20.74 -14.41
N GLU A 387 5.72 20.42 -13.22
CA GLU A 387 7.10 20.73 -12.83
C GLU A 387 8.13 20.07 -13.78
N LEU A 388 7.88 18.83 -14.21
CA LEU A 388 8.71 18.16 -15.21
C LEU A 388 8.61 18.82 -16.58
N HIS A 389 7.42 19.28 -16.96
CA HIS A 389 7.20 20.01 -18.21
C HIS A 389 7.96 21.35 -18.22
N GLU A 390 7.90 22.13 -17.15
CA GLU A 390 8.62 23.39 -17.01
C GLU A 390 10.15 23.21 -17.05
N LYS A 391 10.67 22.08 -16.56
CA LYS A 391 12.10 21.74 -16.64
C LYS A 391 12.53 21.17 -17.98
N HIS A 392 11.61 20.99 -18.94
CA HIS A 392 11.85 20.30 -20.22
C HIS A 392 12.31 18.83 -20.04
N GLU A 393 11.90 18.19 -18.95
CA GLU A 393 12.19 16.78 -18.62
C GLU A 393 10.95 15.88 -18.73
N PHE A 394 9.89 16.40 -19.35
CA PHE A 394 8.65 15.70 -19.64
C PHE A 394 8.66 15.16 -21.06
N TYR A 395 8.45 13.85 -21.20
CA TYR A 395 8.45 13.13 -22.49
C TYR A 395 7.05 12.64 -22.90
N GLY A 396 5.99 13.11 -22.23
CA GLY A 396 4.61 12.80 -22.59
C GLY A 396 4.00 13.83 -23.55
N SER A 397 2.77 13.56 -24.01
CA SER A 397 1.99 14.53 -24.79
C SER A 397 1.60 15.75 -23.94
N ALA A 398 2.12 16.92 -24.31
CA ALA A 398 1.72 18.20 -23.70
C ALA A 398 0.24 18.51 -23.97
N ASP A 399 -0.27 18.20 -25.16
CA ASP A 399 -1.69 18.35 -25.50
C ASP A 399 -2.60 17.59 -24.53
N LYS A 400 -2.29 16.31 -24.25
CA LYS A 400 -3.06 15.51 -23.28
C LYS A 400 -2.98 16.09 -21.87
N LEU A 401 -1.78 16.47 -21.40
CA LEU A 401 -1.60 17.10 -20.09
C LEU A 401 -2.50 18.34 -19.95
N PHE A 402 -2.42 19.24 -20.91
CA PHE A 402 -3.15 20.51 -20.86
C PHE A 402 -4.65 20.34 -21.13
N ALA A 403 -5.07 19.29 -21.84
CA ALA A 403 -6.48 18.90 -21.90
C ALA A 403 -7.03 18.50 -20.53
N ILE A 404 -6.25 17.77 -19.71
CA ILE A 404 -6.62 17.40 -18.33
C ILE A 404 -6.69 18.65 -17.44
N VAL A 405 -5.68 19.53 -17.52
CA VAL A 405 -5.64 20.79 -16.74
C VAL A 405 -6.82 21.70 -17.09
N ALA A 406 -7.19 21.78 -18.38
CA ALA A 406 -8.32 22.59 -18.85
C ALA A 406 -9.66 22.17 -18.22
N LYS A 407 -9.84 20.91 -17.82
CA LYS A 407 -11.05 20.43 -17.14
C LYS A 407 -11.12 20.79 -15.65
N CYS A 408 -10.00 21.19 -15.03
CA CYS A 408 -9.95 21.50 -13.60
C CYS A 408 -9.37 22.89 -13.24
N THR A 409 -9.41 23.85 -14.17
CA THR A 409 -8.82 25.20 -14.06
C THR A 409 -9.18 25.97 -12.79
N LYS A 410 -10.43 25.85 -12.30
CA LYS A 410 -10.91 26.53 -11.09
C LYS A 410 -10.18 26.11 -9.81
N LYS A 411 -9.71 24.85 -9.74
CA LYS A 411 -9.01 24.30 -8.57
C LYS A 411 -7.47 24.35 -8.70
N ARG A 412 -6.96 24.63 -9.91
CA ARG A 412 -5.52 24.73 -10.18
C ARG A 412 -4.95 26.09 -9.75
N PRO A 413 -3.66 26.16 -9.36
CA PRO A 413 -2.98 27.42 -9.07
C PRO A 413 -2.82 28.29 -10.33
N GLU A 414 -2.64 29.60 -10.15
CA GLU A 414 -2.48 30.55 -11.27
C GLU A 414 -1.33 30.18 -12.20
N SER A 415 -0.19 29.70 -11.66
CA SER A 415 0.97 29.27 -12.45
C SER A 415 0.63 28.15 -13.43
N SER A 416 -0.15 27.15 -12.98
CA SER A 416 -0.61 26.02 -13.81
C SER A 416 -1.50 26.50 -14.97
N VAL A 417 -2.43 27.43 -14.70
CA VAL A 417 -3.31 27.96 -15.75
C VAL A 417 -2.55 28.90 -16.70
N ILE A 418 -1.57 29.66 -16.20
CA ILE A 418 -0.66 30.47 -17.03
C ILE A 418 0.15 29.58 -17.98
N LEU A 419 0.61 28.42 -17.50
CA LEU A 419 1.32 27.43 -18.32
C LEU A 419 0.39 26.86 -19.41
N LEU A 420 -0.86 26.53 -19.06
CA LEU A 420 -1.89 26.12 -20.01
C LEU A 420 -2.16 27.19 -21.10
N VAL A 421 -2.31 28.46 -20.70
CA VAL A 421 -2.48 29.57 -21.65
C VAL A 421 -1.25 29.72 -22.55
N SER A 422 -0.05 29.57 -21.99
CA SER A 422 1.20 29.64 -22.75
C SER A 422 1.35 28.49 -23.75
N HIS A 423 0.91 27.29 -23.39
CA HIS A 423 0.87 26.14 -24.30
C HIS A 423 -0.13 26.36 -25.43
N ARG A 424 -1.37 26.78 -25.10
CA ARG A 424 -2.38 27.10 -26.11
C ARG A 424 -1.95 28.24 -27.05
N ALA A 425 -1.13 29.18 -26.59
CA ALA A 425 -0.60 30.25 -27.43
C ALA A 425 0.22 29.73 -28.62
N GLN A 426 0.80 28.53 -28.53
CA GLN A 426 1.59 27.93 -29.62
C GLN A 426 0.74 27.54 -30.83
N SER A 427 -0.57 27.31 -30.66
CA SER A 427 -1.50 27.01 -31.76
C SER A 427 -2.20 28.25 -32.32
N LEU A 428 -1.82 29.46 -31.87
CA LEU A 428 -2.39 30.74 -32.30
C LEU A 428 -1.55 31.36 -33.43
N HIS A 429 -1.31 30.58 -34.49
CA HIS A 429 -0.60 31.02 -35.68
C HIS A 429 -1.46 30.79 -36.93
N PRO A 430 -1.42 31.67 -37.95
CA PRO A 430 -2.05 31.47 -39.26
C PRO A 430 -1.83 30.11 -39.96
N TYR A 431 -0.77 29.34 -39.63
CA TYR A 431 -0.52 28.02 -40.22
C TYR A 431 -1.27 26.89 -39.50
N CYS A 432 -1.94 27.19 -38.40
CA CYS A 432 -2.77 26.26 -37.65
C CYS A 432 -4.23 26.40 -38.06
N ASP A 433 -4.94 25.27 -38.17
CA ASP A 433 -6.36 25.26 -38.50
C ASP A 433 -7.17 26.04 -37.45
N ASN A 434 -8.15 26.82 -37.91
CA ASN A 434 -9.08 27.58 -37.08
C ASN A 434 -8.41 28.52 -36.05
N TRP A 435 -7.24 29.06 -36.37
CA TRP A 435 -6.49 29.90 -35.43
C TRP A 435 -7.28 31.10 -34.86
N PHE A 436 -8.16 31.74 -35.65
CA PHE A 436 -9.05 32.79 -35.15
C PHE A 436 -10.06 32.29 -34.10
N GLU A 437 -10.67 31.12 -34.32
CA GLU A 437 -11.58 30.52 -33.34
C GLU A 437 -10.81 30.09 -32.08
N ASN A 438 -9.56 29.64 -32.21
CA ASN A 438 -8.70 29.34 -31.07
C ASN A 438 -8.36 30.60 -30.24
N ILE A 439 -8.19 31.77 -30.89
CA ILE A 439 -8.02 33.04 -30.18
C ILE A 439 -9.29 33.39 -29.41
N LYS A 440 -10.47 33.34 -30.07
CA LYS A 440 -11.75 33.60 -29.40
C LYS A 440 -11.95 32.67 -28.20
N ASP A 441 -11.69 31.38 -28.37
CA ASP A 441 -11.78 30.38 -27.30
C ASP A 441 -10.87 30.71 -26.12
N LEU A 442 -9.63 31.14 -26.39
CA LEU A 442 -8.68 31.54 -25.36
C LEU A 442 -9.21 32.74 -24.57
N VAL A 443 -9.68 33.78 -25.25
CA VAL A 443 -10.14 35.02 -24.62
C VAL A 443 -11.45 34.81 -23.87
N ASP A 444 -12.41 34.09 -24.44
CA ASP A 444 -13.67 33.78 -23.76
C ASP A 444 -13.43 32.97 -22.48
N ARG A 445 -12.62 31.91 -22.52
CA ARG A 445 -12.41 31.04 -21.35
C ARG A 445 -11.50 31.65 -20.28
N TYR A 446 -10.36 32.24 -20.68
CA TYR A 446 -9.30 32.61 -19.74
C TYR A 446 -9.17 34.11 -19.48
N PHE A 447 -9.93 34.94 -20.19
CA PHE A 447 -10.00 36.39 -19.92
C PHE A 447 -11.39 36.83 -19.44
N LYS A 448 -12.47 36.40 -20.11
CA LYS A 448 -13.84 36.81 -19.79
C LYS A 448 -14.46 36.00 -18.65
N CYS A 449 -14.29 34.68 -18.63
CA CYS A 449 -14.83 33.80 -17.59
C CYS A 449 -13.89 33.57 -16.40
N GLU A 450 -12.73 34.20 -16.38
CA GLU A 450 -11.71 34.05 -15.32
C GLU A 450 -11.71 35.26 -14.39
N GLU A 451 -11.54 35.03 -13.09
CA GLU A 451 -11.56 36.09 -12.07
C GLU A 451 -10.14 36.49 -11.64
N ARG A 452 -9.17 35.58 -11.80
CA ARG A 452 -7.80 35.74 -11.32
C ARG A 452 -6.97 36.65 -12.24
N THR A 453 -6.49 37.75 -11.66
CA THR A 453 -5.75 38.83 -12.35
C THR A 453 -4.60 38.34 -13.22
N ALA A 454 -3.73 37.49 -12.69
CA ALA A 454 -2.49 37.09 -13.38
C ALA A 454 -2.77 36.31 -14.68
N ILE A 455 -3.82 35.48 -14.70
CA ILE A 455 -4.23 34.71 -15.87
C ILE A 455 -4.80 35.64 -16.94
N ARG A 456 -5.67 36.58 -16.53
CA ARG A 456 -6.25 37.58 -17.45
C ARG A 456 -5.18 38.46 -18.09
N ILE A 457 -4.20 38.92 -17.30
CA ILE A 457 -3.03 39.66 -17.79
C ILE A 457 -2.23 38.81 -18.79
N LYS A 458 -2.00 37.53 -18.48
CA LYS A 458 -1.27 36.63 -19.39
C LYS A 458 -1.98 36.47 -20.74
N VAL A 459 -3.31 36.41 -20.77
CA VAL A 459 -4.07 36.37 -22.03
C VAL A 459 -3.87 37.66 -22.84
N LEU A 460 -3.87 38.82 -22.18
CA LEU A 460 -3.56 40.10 -22.84
C LEU A 460 -2.13 40.13 -23.38
N ASP A 461 -1.16 39.56 -22.67
CA ASP A 461 0.22 39.43 -23.17
C ASP A 461 0.31 38.55 -24.42
N VAL A 462 -0.45 37.45 -24.46
CA VAL A 462 -0.53 36.58 -25.64
C VAL A 462 -1.14 37.34 -26.82
N LEU A 463 -2.21 38.11 -26.61
CA LEU A 463 -2.81 38.95 -27.64
C LEU A 463 -1.83 40.04 -28.14
N CYS A 464 -1.09 40.69 -27.24
CA CYS A 464 -0.02 41.62 -27.60
C CYS A 464 0.99 40.98 -28.55
N ASN A 465 1.47 39.78 -28.20
CA ASN A 465 2.47 39.08 -29.01
C ASN A 465 1.93 38.68 -30.39
N ILE A 466 0.68 38.24 -30.46
CA ILE A 466 0.00 37.90 -31.73
C ILE A 466 -0.12 39.14 -32.61
N LEU A 467 -0.58 40.27 -32.05
CA LEU A 467 -0.70 41.53 -32.78
C LEU A 467 0.67 42.02 -33.26
N GLY A 468 1.69 42.04 -32.40
CA GLY A 468 3.04 42.45 -32.79
C GLY A 468 3.68 41.56 -33.86
N THR A 469 3.31 40.28 -33.92
CA THR A 469 3.89 39.33 -34.89
C THR A 469 3.11 39.28 -36.21
N PHE A 470 1.78 39.39 -36.16
CA PHE A 470 0.91 39.12 -37.31
C PHE A 470 0.10 40.33 -37.80
N SER A 471 0.21 41.51 -37.16
CA SER A 471 -0.38 42.76 -37.64
C SER A 471 -0.11 43.02 -39.14
N PRO A 472 1.10 42.83 -39.70
CA PRO A 472 1.35 43.15 -41.11
C PRO A 472 0.46 42.44 -42.14
N LEU A 473 -0.15 41.31 -41.78
CA LEU A 473 -0.96 40.48 -42.69
C LEU A 473 -2.41 40.30 -42.25
N TYR A 474 -2.72 40.44 -40.95
CA TYR A 474 -4.03 40.09 -40.39
C TYR A 474 -4.56 41.13 -39.39
N GLU A 475 -4.04 42.37 -39.45
CA GLU A 475 -4.40 43.44 -38.50
C GLU A 475 -5.91 43.69 -38.41
N GLU A 476 -6.59 43.87 -39.54
CA GLU A 476 -8.03 44.18 -39.52
C GLU A 476 -8.86 43.03 -38.94
N GLU A 477 -8.53 41.78 -39.28
CA GLU A 477 -9.24 40.60 -38.81
C GLU A 477 -8.98 40.32 -37.33
N ILE A 478 -7.75 40.49 -36.84
CA ILE A 478 -7.44 40.32 -35.41
C ILE A 478 -8.12 41.43 -34.59
N LEU A 479 -8.10 42.68 -35.06
CA LEU A 479 -8.76 43.78 -34.38
C LEU A 479 -10.27 43.58 -34.30
N GLU A 480 -10.92 43.16 -35.40
CA GLU A 480 -12.37 42.94 -35.45
C GLU A 480 -12.81 41.76 -34.61
N ASN A 481 -12.07 40.64 -34.67
CA ASN A 481 -12.55 39.37 -34.14
C ASN A 481 -12.04 39.09 -32.72
N SER A 482 -10.94 39.73 -32.29
CA SER A 482 -10.23 39.33 -31.06
C SER A 482 -9.94 40.48 -30.09
N VAL A 483 -9.87 41.73 -30.56
CA VAL A 483 -9.50 42.88 -29.70
C VAL A 483 -10.74 43.72 -29.36
N LEU A 484 -11.43 44.26 -30.36
CA LEU A 484 -12.58 45.14 -30.16
C LEU A 484 -13.75 44.48 -29.40
N PRO A 485 -14.17 43.23 -29.71
CA PRO A 485 -15.31 42.61 -29.02
C PRO A 485 -15.09 42.40 -27.53
N TYR A 486 -13.84 42.22 -27.11
CA TYR A 486 -13.48 41.86 -25.74
C TYR A 486 -13.02 43.06 -24.91
N LEU A 487 -12.44 44.10 -25.54
CA LEU A 487 -11.91 45.26 -24.84
C LEU A 487 -12.83 46.48 -24.85
N ASP A 488 -13.92 46.52 -25.63
CA ASP A 488 -14.82 47.68 -25.66
C ASP A 488 -15.38 48.08 -24.27
N HIS A 489 -15.57 47.08 -23.40
CA HIS A 489 -16.11 47.27 -22.06
C HIS A 489 -15.05 47.28 -20.94
N ILE A 490 -13.76 47.29 -21.29
CA ILE A 490 -12.66 47.20 -20.32
C ILE A 490 -12.66 48.35 -19.30
N ALA A 491 -13.19 49.52 -19.66
CA ALA A 491 -13.34 50.66 -18.76
C ALA A 491 -14.21 50.35 -17.52
N LYS A 492 -15.09 49.34 -17.61
CA LYS A 492 -15.96 48.88 -16.52
C LYS A 492 -15.36 47.71 -15.73
N ASP A 493 -14.19 47.21 -16.10
CA ASP A 493 -13.56 46.09 -15.42
C ASP A 493 -13.23 46.45 -13.97
N ARG A 494 -13.37 45.50 -13.05
CA ARG A 494 -13.10 45.74 -11.62
C ARG A 494 -11.60 45.83 -11.34
N ASP A 495 -10.78 45.15 -12.15
CA ASP A 495 -9.36 44.98 -11.89
C ASP A 495 -8.52 46.07 -12.56
N ILE A 496 -7.88 46.90 -11.74
CA ILE A 496 -7.03 48.01 -12.19
C ILE A 496 -5.82 47.50 -12.98
N ALA A 497 -5.23 46.38 -12.58
CA ALA A 497 -4.04 45.84 -13.24
C ALA A 497 -4.38 45.33 -14.65
N VAL A 498 -5.57 44.72 -14.81
CA VAL A 498 -6.08 44.31 -16.12
C VAL A 498 -6.37 45.53 -17.00
N ARG A 499 -6.96 46.60 -16.45
CA ARG A 499 -7.18 47.85 -17.19
C ARG A 499 -5.87 48.49 -17.65
N ILE A 500 -4.86 48.58 -16.78
CA ILE A 500 -3.52 49.09 -17.13
C ILE A 500 -2.93 48.28 -18.27
N ARG A 501 -2.93 46.95 -18.16
CA ARG A 501 -2.33 46.11 -19.21
C ARG A 501 -3.08 46.22 -20.53
N ALA A 502 -4.41 46.29 -20.49
CA ALA A 502 -5.23 46.51 -21.68
C ALA A 502 -4.95 47.88 -22.32
N VAL A 503 -4.79 48.95 -21.55
CA VAL A 503 -4.35 50.26 -22.08
C VAL A 503 -3.01 50.13 -22.80
N GLN A 504 -2.03 49.45 -22.20
CA GLN A 504 -0.72 49.24 -22.82
C GLN A 504 -0.83 48.51 -24.16
N LEU A 505 -1.59 47.41 -24.20
CA LEU A 505 -1.92 46.69 -25.44
C LEU A 505 -2.56 47.62 -26.49
N LEU A 506 -3.56 48.41 -26.11
CA LEU A 506 -4.26 49.32 -27.03
C LEU A 506 -3.34 50.42 -27.56
N VAL A 507 -2.43 50.95 -26.73
CA VAL A 507 -1.41 51.93 -27.15
C VAL A 507 -0.42 51.30 -28.12
N ASP A 508 0.09 50.10 -27.80
CA ASP A 508 1.02 49.37 -28.66
C ASP A 508 0.41 49.08 -30.05
N VAL A 509 -0.89 48.76 -30.09
CA VAL A 509 -1.64 48.58 -31.34
C VAL A 509 -1.69 49.86 -32.15
N ILE A 510 -1.99 51.01 -31.53
CA ILE A 510 -2.12 52.29 -32.26
C ILE A 510 -0.75 52.76 -32.79
N GLU A 511 0.33 52.56 -32.04
CA GLU A 511 1.68 52.94 -32.48
C GLU A 511 2.17 52.18 -33.72
N GLY A 512 1.67 50.95 -33.91
CA GLY A 512 2.10 50.06 -35.00
C GLY A 512 1.12 49.90 -36.17
N SER A 513 -0.03 50.58 -36.14
CA SER A 513 -1.17 50.32 -37.03
C SER A 513 -1.56 51.53 -37.88
N ASP A 514 -1.77 51.31 -39.18
CA ASP A 514 -2.40 52.28 -40.10
C ASP A 514 -3.90 51.96 -40.35
N SER A 515 -4.46 50.96 -39.66
CA SER A 515 -5.85 50.54 -39.83
C SER A 515 -6.88 51.64 -39.53
N GLN A 516 -7.98 51.64 -40.28
CA GLN A 516 -9.13 52.53 -40.03
C GLN A 516 -9.81 52.26 -38.67
N LYS A 517 -9.59 51.08 -38.08
CA LYS A 517 -10.14 50.68 -36.77
C LYS A 517 -9.37 51.28 -35.59
N VAL A 518 -8.25 51.97 -35.83
CA VAL A 518 -7.49 52.71 -34.81
C VAL A 518 -8.39 53.73 -34.08
N CYS A 519 -9.35 54.34 -34.78
CA CYS A 519 -10.32 55.25 -34.17
C CYS A 519 -11.17 54.55 -33.09
N ASP A 520 -11.58 53.31 -33.32
CA ASP A 520 -12.35 52.53 -32.34
C ASP A 520 -11.50 52.15 -31.13
N VAL A 521 -10.23 51.81 -31.36
CA VAL A 521 -9.24 51.53 -30.29
C VAL A 521 -8.98 52.78 -29.44
N LEU A 522 -8.83 53.95 -30.06
CA LEU A 522 -8.69 55.25 -29.37
C LEU A 522 -9.90 55.57 -28.50
N ASN A 523 -11.11 55.30 -28.99
CA ASN A 523 -12.34 55.49 -28.23
C ASN A 523 -12.35 54.63 -26.94
N ILE A 524 -11.77 53.43 -26.97
CA ILE A 524 -11.66 52.57 -25.78
C ILE A 524 -10.71 53.19 -24.75
N ILE A 525 -9.53 53.69 -25.16
CA ILE A 525 -8.59 54.37 -24.26
C ILE A 525 -9.23 55.63 -23.67
N GLU A 526 -9.97 56.39 -24.48
CA GLU A 526 -10.68 57.59 -24.03
C GLU A 526 -11.74 57.26 -22.97
N LYS A 527 -12.51 56.17 -23.13
CA LYS A 527 -13.47 55.69 -22.12
C LYS A 527 -12.79 55.42 -20.76
N ILE A 528 -11.57 54.88 -20.75
CA ILE A 528 -10.80 54.63 -19.52
C ILE A 528 -10.30 55.95 -18.92
N ALA A 529 -9.76 56.85 -19.74
CA ALA A 529 -9.28 58.16 -19.29
C ALA A 529 -10.40 59.05 -18.71
N ARG A 530 -11.64 58.88 -19.21
CA ARG A 530 -12.85 59.59 -18.75
C ARG A 530 -13.61 58.87 -17.63
N CYS A 531 -13.14 57.71 -17.17
CA CYS A 531 -13.87 56.92 -16.19
C CYS A 531 -14.04 57.73 -14.88
N PRO A 532 -15.28 57.97 -14.42
CA PRO A 532 -15.52 58.83 -13.28
C PRO A 532 -14.89 58.23 -12.02
N VAL A 533 -14.05 59.01 -11.34
CA VAL A 533 -13.50 58.64 -10.04
C VAL A 533 -14.66 58.63 -9.05
N ASP A 534 -15.14 57.44 -8.68
CA ASP A 534 -16.29 57.25 -7.79
C ASP A 534 -16.07 58.05 -6.48
N PRO A 535 -16.83 59.14 -6.24
CA PRO A 535 -16.60 60.03 -5.10
C PRO A 535 -16.83 59.34 -3.75
N LEU A 536 -17.55 58.22 -3.73
CA LEU A 536 -17.92 57.48 -2.52
C LEU A 536 -16.77 56.65 -1.93
N LYS A 537 -15.74 56.31 -2.71
CA LYS A 537 -14.53 55.63 -2.19
C LYS A 537 -13.56 56.59 -1.48
N ARG A 538 -13.79 57.90 -1.52
CA ARG A 538 -12.97 58.93 -0.83
C ARG A 538 -13.26 59.08 0.67
N TYR A 539 -14.33 58.46 1.20
CA TYR A 539 -14.74 58.63 2.60
C TYR A 539 -14.72 57.31 3.39
N VAL A 540 -13.55 56.71 3.54
CA VAL A 540 -13.29 55.86 4.72
C VAL A 540 -12.43 56.70 5.66
N ARG A 541 -13.00 57.07 6.82
CA ARG A 541 -12.31 57.86 7.84
C ARG A 541 -10.98 57.19 8.22
N PRO A 542 -9.90 57.95 8.43
CA PRO A 542 -8.68 57.39 8.98
C PRO A 542 -8.98 56.89 10.40
N SER A 543 -8.99 55.57 10.59
CA SER A 543 -8.88 54.97 11.92
C SER A 543 -7.53 55.39 12.49
N GLN A 544 -7.57 56.20 13.55
CA GLN A 544 -6.41 56.55 14.34
C GLN A 544 -5.85 55.26 14.97
N HIS A 545 -4.78 54.71 14.40
CA HIS A 545 -3.67 54.10 15.15
C HIS A 545 -2.56 53.60 14.20
N GLY A 546 -1.34 54.11 14.42
CA GLY A 546 -0.11 53.30 14.32
C GLY A 546 0.59 53.15 12.98
N SER A 547 1.49 54.09 12.68
CA SER A 547 2.80 53.90 12.01
C SER A 547 3.03 52.69 11.09
N SER A 548 2.92 52.92 9.78
CA SER A 548 3.90 52.47 8.76
C SER A 548 3.64 53.24 7.46
N LYS A 549 4.66 53.45 6.63
CA LYS A 549 4.59 54.25 5.40
C LYS A 549 3.63 53.60 4.38
N GLU A 550 2.34 53.90 4.47
CA GLU A 550 1.36 53.55 3.45
C GLU A 550 1.30 54.66 2.40
N GLN A 551 1.59 54.31 1.13
CA GLN A 551 1.25 55.17 0.00
C GLN A 551 -0.25 55.50 0.05
N PRO A 552 -0.66 56.75 -0.21
CA PRO A 552 -2.07 57.11 -0.16
C PRO A 552 -2.87 56.20 -1.09
N GLN A 553 -3.93 55.56 -0.59
CA GLN A 553 -4.80 54.65 -1.36
C GLN A 553 -5.32 55.30 -2.66
N ASP A 554 -5.39 56.63 -2.71
CA ASP A 554 -5.72 57.43 -3.90
C ASP A 554 -4.79 57.18 -5.10
N GLU A 555 -3.49 56.95 -4.90
CA GLU A 555 -2.54 56.71 -6.00
C GLU A 555 -2.72 55.32 -6.64
N LYS A 556 -3.26 54.34 -5.90
CA LYS A 556 -3.53 53.01 -6.45
C LYS A 556 -4.78 52.97 -7.32
N VAL A 557 -5.78 53.80 -7.00
CA VAL A 557 -7.08 53.83 -7.67
C VAL A 557 -7.03 54.55 -9.02
N LEU A 558 -6.05 55.42 -9.24
CA LEU A 558 -5.92 56.26 -10.44
C LEU A 558 -4.83 55.80 -11.43
N ARG A 559 -4.20 54.64 -11.20
CA ARG A 559 -3.04 54.20 -12.00
C ARG A 559 -3.39 53.91 -13.46
N ASP A 560 -4.55 53.34 -13.69
CA ASP A 560 -5.13 53.08 -15.00
C ASP A 560 -5.45 54.37 -15.77
N ILE A 561 -6.04 55.37 -15.10
CA ILE A 561 -6.32 56.69 -15.70
C ILE A 561 -4.99 57.37 -16.07
N LYS A 562 -4.01 57.32 -15.17
CA LYS A 562 -2.67 57.86 -15.43
C LYS A 562 -2.02 57.17 -16.62
N GLU A 563 -2.09 55.84 -16.71
CA GLU A 563 -1.54 55.09 -17.84
C GLU A 563 -2.26 55.44 -19.15
N ALA A 564 -3.59 55.55 -19.14
CA ALA A 564 -4.37 55.94 -20.31
C ALA A 564 -4.02 57.35 -20.80
N VAL A 565 -3.90 58.32 -19.90
CA VAL A 565 -3.49 59.68 -20.23
C VAL A 565 -2.05 59.73 -20.75
N LEU A 566 -1.13 59.01 -20.12
CA LEU A 566 0.26 58.92 -20.59
C LEU A 566 0.35 58.26 -21.97
N GLY A 567 -0.44 57.21 -22.21
CA GLY A 567 -0.60 56.55 -23.50
C GLY A 567 -1.09 57.51 -24.57
N LEU A 568 -2.20 58.24 -24.32
CA LEU A 568 -2.70 59.25 -25.25
C LEU A 568 -1.65 60.35 -25.52
N VAL A 569 -0.97 60.84 -24.49
CA VAL A 569 0.11 61.83 -24.65
C VAL A 569 1.24 61.28 -25.52
N ARG A 570 1.54 59.97 -25.43
CA ARG A 570 2.56 59.33 -26.26
C ARG A 570 2.12 59.22 -27.72
N LEU A 571 0.84 58.91 -27.98
CA LEU A 571 0.28 58.77 -29.32
C LEU A 571 0.12 60.09 -30.09
N PHE A 572 -0.07 61.22 -29.39
CA PHE A 572 -0.27 62.55 -29.99
C PHE A 572 0.96 63.47 -29.91
N LYS A 573 2.10 62.96 -29.45
CA LYS A 573 3.40 63.63 -29.53
C LYS A 573 4.06 63.35 -30.86
#